data_AF-A0A932WWZ2-F1
#
_entry.id   AF-A0A932WWZ2-F1
#
_cell.length_a   1.000
_cell.length_b   1.000
_cell.length_c   1.000
_cell.angle_alpha   90.00
_cell.angle_beta   90.00
_cell.angle_gamma   90.00
#
_symmetry.space_group_name_H-M   'P 1'
#
loop_
_entity.id
_entity.type
_entity.pdbx_description
1 polymer ?
#
loop_
_entity_poly.entity_id
_entity_poly.type
_entity_poly.pdbx_seq_one_letter_code
_entity_poly.pdbx_strand_id
1 'polypeptide(L)'
;LVGGHLICAITGVTIHKLLPDIIWLAAPLAVSLSIVLMQVTKTLHPPGGATALIAVIGSEKVKALGYGYVLSPVLSGALILLLMAVIFNNMTPNRQYPTNERYTKYVNKLFRKVRRKQ
;
A
#
# COMPACT_ATOMS: atom_id res chain seq x y z
N LEU A 1 -3.33 4.49 2.76
CA LEU A 1 -2.00 3.92 2.49
C LEU A 1 -2.09 2.45 2.08
N VAL A 2 -2.39 1.52 3.00
CA VAL A 2 -2.40 0.07 2.73
C VAL A 2 -3.53 -0.34 1.79
N GLY A 3 -4.77 0.08 2.06
CA GLY A 3 -5.92 -0.26 1.20
C GLY A 3 -5.78 0.21 -0.25
N GLY A 4 -5.29 1.44 -0.46
CA GLY A 4 -5.07 1.97 -1.80
C GLY A 4 -3.99 1.19 -2.59
N HIS A 5 -2.88 0.82 -1.94
CA HIS A 5 -1.85 -0.01 -2.56
C HIS A 5 -2.34 -1.41 -2.93
N LEU A 6 -3.14 -2.04 -2.06
CA LEU A 6 -3.71 -3.36 -2.31
C LEU A 6 -4.64 -3.34 -3.53
N ILE A 7 -5.54 -2.36 -3.59
CA ILE A 7 -6.46 -2.20 -4.73
C ILE A 7 -5.68 -1.99 -6.02
N CYS A 8 -4.66 -1.12 -6.01
CA CYS A 8 -3.82 -0.88 -7.19
C CYS A 8 -3.07 -2.13 -7.65
N ALA A 9 -2.45 -2.86 -6.72
CA ALA A 9 -1.69 -4.06 -7.05
C ALA A 9 -2.58 -5.17 -7.61
N ILE A 10 -3.76 -5.39 -7.03
CA ILE A 10 -4.73 -6.38 -7.53
C ILE A 10 -5.21 -5.99 -8.93
N THR A 11 -5.54 -4.72 -9.13
CA THR A 11 -6.06 -4.22 -10.41
C THR A 11 -5.00 -4.31 -11.51
N GLY A 12 -3.77 -3.88 -11.23
CA GLY A 12 -2.66 -3.96 -12.18
C GLY A 12 -2.30 -5.39 -12.58
N VAL A 13 -2.22 -6.32 -11.62
CA VAL A 13 -1.97 -7.74 -11.90
C VAL A 13 -3.11 -8.36 -12.71
N THR A 14 -4.36 -8.01 -12.41
CA THR A 14 -5.53 -8.53 -13.12
C THR A 14 -5.53 -8.08 -14.58
N ILE A 15 -5.22 -6.80 -14.85
CA ILE A 15 -5.14 -6.28 -16.22
C ILE A 15 -3.97 -6.86 -16.97
N HIS A 16 -2.82 -7.04 -16.31
CA HIS A 16 -1.68 -7.71 -16.92
C HIS A 16 -2.02 -9.14 -17.36
N LYS A 17 -2.78 -9.90 -16.55
CA LYS A 17 -3.24 -11.25 -16.92
C LYS A 17 -4.27 -11.27 -18.05
N LEU A 18 -5.12 -10.25 -18.15
CA LEU A 18 -6.15 -10.15 -19.20
C LEU A 18 -5.57 -9.72 -20.55
N LEU A 19 -4.56 -8.85 -20.55
CA LEU A 19 -3.98 -8.24 -21.75
C LEU A 19 -2.44 -8.29 -21.71
N PRO A 20 -1.82 -9.47 -21.71
CA PRO A 20 -0.37 -9.60 -21.57
C PRO A 20 0.42 -9.02 -22.76
N ASP A 21 -0.15 -9.10 -23.97
CA ASP A 21 0.55 -8.75 -25.22
C ASP A 21 0.42 -7.27 -25.61
N ILE A 22 -0.54 -6.55 -25.01
CA ILE A 22 -0.92 -5.19 -25.42
C ILE A 22 -0.51 -4.16 -24.35
N ILE A 23 0.79 -4.04 -24.09
CA ILE A 23 1.34 -3.22 -22.99
C ILE A 23 0.91 -1.75 -23.09
N TRP A 24 0.90 -1.18 -24.30
CA TRP A 24 0.56 0.23 -24.53
C TRP A 24 -0.88 0.58 -24.12
N LEU A 25 -1.78 -0.40 -24.12
CA LEU A 25 -3.15 -0.25 -23.66
C LEU A 25 -3.31 -0.70 -22.20
N ALA A 26 -2.68 -1.82 -21.83
CA ALA A 26 -2.78 -2.39 -20.49
C ALA A 26 -2.26 -1.43 -19.41
N ALA A 27 -1.19 -0.69 -19.67
CA ALA A 27 -0.60 0.26 -18.72
C ALA A 27 -1.56 1.43 -18.35
N PRO A 28 -2.04 2.25 -19.30
CA PRO A 28 -2.99 3.33 -18.97
C PRO A 28 -4.33 2.79 -18.45
N LEU A 29 -4.77 1.62 -18.92
CA LEU A 29 -5.99 0.97 -18.43
C LEU A 29 -5.85 0.52 -16.97
N ALA A 30 -4.71 -0.05 -16.59
CA ALA A 30 -4.40 -0.42 -15.20
C ALA A 30 -4.36 0.78 -14.27
N VAL A 31 -3.72 1.87 -14.67
CA VAL A 31 -3.62 3.07 -13.85
C VAL A 31 -4.98 3.74 -13.69
N SER A 32 -5.71 3.97 -14.78
CA SER A 32 -7.02 4.61 -14.77
C SER A 32 -8.05 3.82 -13.95
N LEU A 33 -8.13 2.50 -14.14
CA LEU A 33 -9.05 1.66 -13.37
C LEU A 33 -8.70 1.65 -11.88
N SER A 34 -7.41 1.59 -11.54
CA SER A 34 -6.96 1.64 -10.15
C SER A 34 -7.35 2.96 -9.48
N ILE A 35 -7.24 4.09 -10.19
CA ILE A 35 -7.65 5.41 -9.69
C ILE A 35 -9.16 5.44 -9.44
N VAL A 36 -9.97 4.97 -10.39
CA VAL A 36 -11.43 4.90 -10.23
C VAL A 36 -11.81 4.05 -9.02
N LEU A 37 -11.22 2.86 -8.88
CA LEU A 37 -11.48 1.98 -7.74
C LEU A 37 -11.09 2.65 -6.41
N MET A 38 -9.93 3.31 -6.35
CA MET A 38 -9.50 4.04 -5.16
C MET A 38 -10.43 5.21 -4.79
N GLN A 39 -11.02 5.89 -5.79
CA GLN A 39 -12.01 6.95 -5.57
C GLN A 39 -13.30 6.37 -4.99
N VAL A 40 -13.79 5.26 -5.55
CA VAL A 40 -14.99 4.56 -5.08
C VAL A 40 -14.82 4.06 -3.65
N THR A 41 -13.67 3.46 -3.32
CA THR A 41 -13.39 2.94 -1.97
C THR A 41 -12.97 4.03 -0.98
N LYS A 42 -12.85 5.30 -1.41
CA LYS A 42 -12.33 6.42 -0.61
C LYS A 42 -10.94 6.15 -0.02
N THR A 43 -10.15 5.28 -0.64
CA THR A 43 -8.78 4.94 -0.21
C THR A 43 -7.75 5.51 -1.17
N LEU A 44 -7.96 6.75 -1.63
CA LEU A 44 -7.08 7.42 -2.57
C LEU A 44 -5.64 7.44 -2.04
N HIS A 45 -4.77 6.79 -2.80
CA HIS A 45 -3.34 6.86 -2.57
C HIS A 45 -2.67 7.13 -3.91
N PRO A 46 -2.42 8.41 -4.25
CA PRO A 46 -1.84 8.80 -5.54
C PRO A 46 -0.58 8.00 -5.95
N PRO A 47 0.34 7.62 -5.04
CA PRO A 47 1.50 6.78 -5.39
C PRO A 47 1.12 5.36 -5.83
N GLY A 48 -0.07 4.88 -5.43
CA GLY A 48 -0.59 3.57 -5.82
C GLY A 48 -0.75 3.40 -7.34
N GLY A 49 -0.96 4.48 -8.09
CA GLY A 49 -1.00 4.43 -9.56
C GLY A 49 0.30 3.88 -10.15
N ALA A 50 1.46 4.25 -9.59
CA ALA A 50 2.75 3.69 -10.01
C ALA A 50 2.86 2.19 -9.68
N THR A 51 2.24 1.73 -8.58
CA THR A 51 2.18 0.31 -8.22
C THR A 51 1.39 -0.50 -9.26
N ALA A 52 0.25 0.03 -9.72
CA ALA A 52 -0.53 -0.58 -10.79
C ALA A 52 0.24 -0.62 -12.12
N LEU A 53 0.97 0.47 -12.44
CA LEU A 53 1.80 0.54 -13.64
C LEU A 53 2.94 -0.49 -13.61
N ILE A 54 3.67 -0.60 -12.50
CA ILE A 54 4.78 -1.55 -12.32
C ILE A 54 4.30 -3.00 -12.46
N ALA A 55 3.08 -3.32 -12.03
CA ALA A 55 2.51 -4.65 -12.23
C ALA A 55 2.35 -5.03 -13.72
N VAL A 56 2.23 -4.04 -14.62
CA VAL A 56 2.08 -4.24 -16.07
C VAL A 56 3.42 -4.15 -16.80
N ILE A 57 4.22 -3.10 -16.54
CA ILE A 57 5.48 -2.85 -17.26
C ILE A 57 6.73 -3.43 -16.56
N GLY A 58 6.54 -4.07 -15.40
CA GLY A 58 7.62 -4.63 -14.61
C GLY A 58 8.40 -5.72 -15.34
N SER A 59 9.56 -6.07 -14.80
CA SER A 59 10.38 -7.17 -15.32
C SER A 59 9.63 -8.50 -15.29
N GLU A 60 10.07 -9.50 -16.06
CA GLU A 60 9.42 -10.81 -16.11
C GLU A 60 9.29 -11.46 -14.73
N LYS A 61 10.25 -11.24 -13.82
CA LYS A 61 10.16 -11.71 -12.44
C LYS A 61 8.95 -11.13 -11.70
N VAL A 62 8.65 -9.84 -11.91
CA VAL A 62 7.50 -9.16 -11.30
C VAL A 62 6.20 -9.66 -11.90
N LYS A 63 6.17 -9.90 -13.21
CA LYS A 63 5.00 -10.47 -13.91
C LYS A 63 4.72 -11.91 -13.49
N ALA A 64 5.77 -12.73 -13.34
CA ALA A 64 5.69 -14.12 -12.91
C ALA A 64 5.19 -14.29 -11.47
N LEU A 65 5.43 -13.30 -10.60
CA LEU A 65 4.91 -13.29 -9.23
C LEU A 65 3.37 -13.25 -9.20
N GLY A 66 2.71 -12.73 -10.24
CA GLY A 66 1.25 -12.62 -10.30
C GLY A 66 0.69 -11.95 -9.04
N TYR A 67 -0.25 -12.61 -8.35
CA TYR A 67 -0.82 -12.09 -7.10
C TYR A 67 0.18 -12.06 -5.93
N GLY A 68 1.30 -12.78 -6.03
CA GLY A 68 2.41 -12.68 -5.08
C GLY A 68 2.98 -11.27 -4.98
N TYR A 69 2.92 -10.48 -6.08
CA TYR A 69 3.30 -9.07 -6.12
C TYR A 69 2.59 -8.23 -5.05
N VAL A 70 1.32 -8.56 -4.76
CA VAL A 70 0.49 -7.86 -3.77
C VAL A 70 1.08 -8.02 -2.36
N LEU A 71 1.55 -9.22 -2.03
CA LEU A 71 2.13 -9.54 -0.72
C LEU A 71 3.56 -9.03 -0.61
N SER A 72 4.39 -9.31 -1.62
CA SER A 72 5.77 -8.84 -1.71
C SER A 72 6.05 -8.45 -3.17
N PRO A 73 6.38 -7.18 -3.46
CA PRO A 73 6.91 -6.16 -2.55
C PRO A 73 5.89 -5.16 -1.99
N VAL A 74 4.63 -5.15 -2.45
CA VAL A 74 3.72 -4.01 -2.23
C VAL A 74 3.29 -3.88 -0.76
N LEU A 75 2.71 -4.93 -0.18
CA LEU A 75 2.28 -4.90 1.22
C LEU A 75 3.47 -4.75 2.16
N SER A 76 4.56 -5.51 1.94
CA SER A 76 5.78 -5.40 2.73
C SER A 76 6.38 -3.99 2.70
N GLY A 77 6.46 -3.35 1.53
CA GLY A 77 6.96 -1.99 1.39
C GLY A 77 6.06 -0.96 2.07
N ALA A 78 4.74 -1.09 1.89
CA ALA A 78 3.77 -0.22 2.55
C ALA A 78 3.84 -0.32 4.09
N LEU A 79 4.05 -1.53 4.63
CA LEU A 79 4.21 -1.74 6.07
C LEU A 79 5.51 -1.14 6.60
N ILE A 80 6.63 -1.28 5.89
CA ILE A 80 7.92 -0.70 6.28
C ILE A 80 7.82 0.84 6.32
N LEU A 81 7.24 1.45 5.29
CA LEU A 81 7.03 2.89 5.24
C LEU A 81 6.10 3.37 6.37
N LEU A 82 5.05 2.61 6.66
CA LEU A 82 4.15 2.91 7.78
C LEU A 82 4.89 2.83 9.13
N LEU A 83 5.70 1.79 9.34
CA LEU A 83 6.52 1.65 10.55
C LEU A 83 7.49 2.81 10.72
N MET A 84 8.22 3.18 9.66
CA MET A 84 9.11 4.34 9.69
C MET A 84 8.36 5.64 9.97
N ALA A 85 7.20 5.85 9.34
CA ALA A 85 6.38 7.02 9.58
C ALA A 85 5.93 7.12 11.05
N VAL A 86 5.54 6.01 11.67
CA VAL A 86 5.16 5.99 13.10
C VAL A 86 6.36 6.28 14.00
N ILE A 87 7.52 5.68 13.74
CA ILE A 87 8.72 5.88 14.55
C ILE A 87 9.19 7.35 14.47
N PHE A 88 9.45 7.84 13.26
CA PHE A 88 9.97 9.20 13.06
C PHE A 88 8.98 10.26 13.49
N ASN A 89 7.70 10.10 13.16
CA ASN A 89 6.70 11.11 13.54
C ASN A 89 6.39 11.10 15.04
N ASN A 90 6.78 10.06 15.80
CA ASN A 90 6.63 10.03 17.25
C ASN A 90 7.93 10.36 18.00
N MET A 91 9.06 10.53 17.31
CA MET A 91 10.32 11.00 17.91
C MET A 91 10.38 12.53 18.08
N THR A 92 9.57 13.29 17.33
CA THR A 92 9.60 14.75 17.38
C THR A 92 8.60 15.27 18.43
N PRO A 93 8.98 16.15 19.37
CA PRO A 93 8.10 16.60 20.46
C PRO A 93 6.80 17.29 20.00
N ASN A 94 6.83 17.89 18.82
CA ASN A 94 5.77 18.75 18.30
C ASN A 94 4.85 18.05 17.26
N ARG A 95 5.04 16.74 17.02
CA ARG A 95 4.23 15.95 16.09
C ARG A 95 3.93 14.59 16.71
N GLN A 96 2.68 14.14 16.61
CA GLN A 96 2.26 12.81 17.05
C GLN A 96 1.41 12.18 15.96
N TYR A 97 1.75 10.95 15.61
CA TYR A 97 0.96 10.12 14.70
C TYR A 97 0.84 8.73 15.31
N PRO A 98 -0.35 8.12 15.31
CA PRO A 98 -1.61 8.65 14.76
C PRO A 98 -2.30 9.66 15.69
N THR A 99 -2.97 10.66 15.11
CA THR A 99 -3.70 11.73 15.84
C THR A 99 -5.03 11.29 16.45
N ASN A 100 -5.43 10.03 16.28
CA ASN A 100 -6.70 9.53 16.78
C ASN A 100 -6.60 9.19 18.27
N GLU A 101 -7.20 10.01 19.13
CA GLU A 101 -7.14 9.92 20.60
C GLU A 101 -7.49 8.51 21.14
N ARG A 102 -8.45 7.81 20.52
CA ARG A 102 -8.81 6.44 20.91
C ARG A 102 -7.69 5.45 20.62
N TYR A 103 -7.09 5.54 19.43
CA TYR A 103 -6.01 4.62 19.02
C TYR A 103 -4.76 4.85 19.89
N THR A 104 -4.40 6.11 20.13
CA THR A 104 -3.28 6.47 21.01
C THR A 104 -3.48 5.93 22.42
N LYS A 105 -4.71 5.99 22.97
CA LYS A 105 -5.04 5.39 24.28
C LYS A 105 -4.90 3.86 24.26
N TYR A 106 -5.37 3.17 23.21
CA TYR A 106 -5.22 1.71 23.09
C TYR A 106 -3.76 1.27 23.00
N VAL A 107 -2.97 1.91 22.12
CA VAL A 107 -1.55 1.61 21.95
C VAL A 107 -0.77 1.91 23.23
N ASN A 108 -0.99 3.06 23.87
CA ASN A 108 -0.34 3.38 25.14
C ASN A 108 -0.73 2.42 26.26
N LYS A 109 -1.98 1.94 26.28
CA LYS A 109 -2.42 0.94 27.27
C LYS A 109 -1.74 -0.40 27.04
N LEU A 110 -1.56 -0.81 25.78
CA LEU A 110 -0.80 -2.00 25.42
C LEU A 110 0.68 -1.87 25.79
N PHE A 111 1.31 -0.75 25.41
CA PHE A 111 2.72 -0.44 25.72
C PHE A 111 2.99 -0.40 27.23
N ARG A 112 2.11 0.26 28.01
CA ARG A 112 2.19 0.29 29.48
C ARG A 112 2.02 -1.10 30.10
N LYS A 113 1.23 -1.99 29.48
CA LYS A 113 1.03 -3.36 29.96
C LYS A 113 2.27 -4.23 29.72
N VAL A 114 2.95 -4.04 28.60
CA VAL A 114 4.23 -4.70 28.29
C VAL A 114 5.33 -4.22 29.24
N ARG A 115 5.43 -2.90 29.47
CA ARG A 115 6.45 -2.30 30.36
C ARG A 115 6.24 -2.61 31.85
N ARG A 116 5.05 -3.04 32.26
CA ARG A 116 4.74 -3.48 33.64
C ARG A 116 5.04 -4.97 33.89
N LYS A 117 5.42 -5.72 32.86
CA LYS A 117 5.72 -7.16 32.94
C LYS A 117 7.23 -7.46 32.98
N GLN A 118 8.07 -6.43 32.96
CA GLN A 118 9.45 -6.45 33.43
C GLN A 118 9.53 -5.72 34.77
#